data_AF-A0A3D2S9H3-F1
#
_entry.id   AF-A0A3D2S9H3-F1
#
_cell.length_a   1.000
_cell.length_b   1.000
_cell.length_c   1.000
_cell.angle_alpha   90.00
_cell.angle_beta   90.00
_cell.angle_gamma   90.00
#
_symmetry.space_group_name_H-M   'P 1'
#
loop_
_entity.id
_entity.type
_entity.pdbx_description
1 polymer ?
#
loop_
_entity_poly.entity_id
_entity_poly.type
_entity_poly.pdbx_seq_one_letter_code
_entity_poly.pdbx_strand_id
1 'polypeptide(L)'
;MIQEVPLFTSNKASIVNVEVHNREGNPTGKLVLTAPPGWTVTPPYYNLTLASNSTKVLDFEVLPAQDATEGILSPHFDQGTNSFNQQVTTLAYDHIPAYSVMESADKNAVVLPWKVPARKIAYLEGAGDWVDESLKAAGLNITTLQPEDLANTNLNDFDVVMTGIRAYNVAEELVAGSQQLLEFVQQGGTLIVQYNTRNNFTMGNDEGGSSIGPYPFAVTRARTTNEFSPVAFLLTNHPVFLQPNSITQEDFNGWVQERGLYYAGEADERYVFPLGFQDPGEEMANGALMIGEYGKGVFVYTGISFFRQLPAGVSGAYKLLFNIIDLEHGNQ
;
A
#
# COMPACT_ATOMS: atom_id res chain seq x y z
N MET A 1 -20.29 4.81 8.52
CA MET A 1 -19.18 4.05 7.91
C MET A 1 -17.88 4.79 8.11
N ILE A 2 -16.77 4.07 8.18
CA ILE A 2 -15.43 4.66 8.16
C ILE A 2 -14.93 4.57 6.71
N GLN A 3 -14.44 5.67 6.16
CA GLN A 3 -14.11 5.77 4.74
C GLN A 3 -12.79 5.07 4.39
N GLU A 4 -11.76 5.27 5.20
CA GLU A 4 -10.42 4.73 4.98
C GLU A 4 -10.12 3.54 5.90
N VAL A 5 -9.09 2.76 5.57
CA VAL A 5 -8.61 1.68 6.44
C VAL A 5 -7.93 2.30 7.65
N PRO A 6 -8.42 2.09 8.87
CA PRO A 6 -7.83 2.70 10.07
C PRO A 6 -6.45 2.12 10.37
N LEU A 7 -5.41 2.86 9.96
CA LEU A 7 -4.01 2.51 10.18
C LEU A 7 -3.44 3.40 11.28
N PHE A 8 -2.76 2.77 12.22
CA PHE A 8 -2.21 3.44 13.38
C PHE A 8 -0.76 3.07 13.58
N THR A 9 0.03 4.06 13.96
CA THR A 9 1.36 3.82 14.52
C THR A 9 1.24 3.84 16.04
N SER A 10 1.93 2.93 16.74
CA SER A 10 1.84 2.84 18.20
C SER A 10 2.12 4.19 18.86
N ASN A 11 1.30 4.57 19.85
CA ASN A 11 1.39 5.83 20.58
C ASN A 11 1.20 7.12 19.76
N LYS A 12 0.70 7.05 18.51
CA LYS A 12 0.35 8.22 17.73
C LYS A 12 -1.15 8.27 17.51
N ALA A 13 -1.74 9.43 17.80
CA ALA A 13 -3.14 9.65 17.50
C ALA A 13 -3.33 9.84 15.98
N SER A 14 -4.36 9.21 15.43
CA SER A 14 -4.79 9.38 14.05
C SER A 14 -6.26 9.80 14.02
N ILE A 15 -6.64 10.58 13.00
CA ILE A 15 -8.03 10.95 12.78
C ILE A 15 -8.74 9.83 12.02
N VAL A 16 -9.90 9.42 12.52
CA VAL A 16 -10.82 8.49 11.87
C VAL A 16 -12.09 9.25 11.52
N ASN A 17 -12.37 9.41 10.23
CA ASN A 17 -13.60 10.04 9.77
C ASN A 17 -14.75 9.01 9.79
N VAL A 18 -15.80 9.32 10.53
CA VAL A 18 -17.02 8.50 10.59
C VAL A 18 -18.15 9.27 9.91
N GLU A 19 -18.65 8.67 8.83
CA GLU A 19 -19.78 9.17 8.06
C GLU A 19 -21.09 8.53 8.52
N VAL A 20 -22.11 9.34 8.74
CA VAL A 20 -23.47 8.89 9.06
C VAL A 20 -24.45 9.45 8.03
N HIS A 21 -25.22 8.55 7.43
CA HIS A 21 -26.26 8.90 6.47
C HIS A 21 -27.63 8.66 7.09
N ASN A 22 -28.49 9.67 7.03
CA ASN A 22 -29.89 9.54 7.37
C ASN A 22 -30.74 9.66 6.10
N ARG A 23 -31.58 8.66 5.83
CA ARG A 23 -32.47 8.66 4.66
C ARG A 23 -33.80 9.35 4.94
N GLU A 24 -34.39 9.06 6.09
CA GLU A 24 -35.76 9.48 6.42
C GLU A 24 -35.89 9.95 7.87
N GLY A 25 -36.91 10.78 8.14
CA GLY A 25 -37.17 11.30 9.48
C GLY A 25 -36.06 12.24 9.97
N ASN A 26 -36.11 12.60 11.26
CA ASN A 26 -35.11 13.48 11.88
C ASN A 26 -34.60 12.89 13.21
N PRO A 27 -33.89 11.74 13.16
CA PRO A 27 -33.46 11.05 14.36
C PRO A 27 -32.50 11.92 15.18
N THR A 28 -32.66 11.85 16.50
CA THR A 28 -31.68 12.37 17.46
C THR A 28 -31.04 11.20 18.19
N GLY A 29 -29.73 11.26 18.39
CA GLY A 29 -28.95 10.19 18.98
C GLY A 29 -27.48 10.55 19.17
N LYS A 30 -26.69 9.56 19.53
CA LYS A 30 -25.24 9.66 19.72
C LYS A 30 -24.53 8.92 18.59
N LEU A 31 -23.62 9.58 17.90
CA LEU A 31 -22.62 8.87 17.10
C LEU A 31 -21.45 8.53 18.01
N VAL A 32 -21.08 7.26 18.05
CA VAL A 32 -20.04 6.71 18.91
C VAL A 32 -19.12 5.85 18.05
N LEU A 33 -17.83 5.89 18.34
CA LEU A 33 -16.84 4.99 17.75
C LEU A 33 -16.26 4.12 18.86
N THR A 34 -16.63 2.84 18.87
CA THR A 34 -16.02 1.87 19.79
C THR A 34 -14.68 1.43 19.24
N ALA A 35 -13.67 1.37 20.09
CA ALA A 35 -12.36 0.86 19.76
C ALA A 35 -11.99 -0.37 20.62
N PRO A 36 -10.97 -1.14 20.21
CA PRO A 36 -10.50 -2.29 20.99
C PRO A 36 -10.01 -1.89 22.39
N PRO A 37 -9.91 -2.83 23.33
CA PRO A 37 -9.32 -2.57 24.64
C PRO A 37 -7.92 -1.95 24.52
N GLY A 38 -7.63 -0.92 25.33
CA GLY A 38 -6.37 -0.20 25.30
C GLY A 38 -6.32 0.99 24.32
N TRP A 39 -7.37 1.22 23.54
CA TRP A 39 -7.47 2.36 22.64
C TRP A 39 -8.30 3.48 23.26
N THR A 40 -7.88 4.72 23.03
CA THR A 40 -8.62 5.92 23.45
C THR A 40 -9.25 6.60 22.24
N VAL A 41 -10.52 6.98 22.35
CA VAL A 41 -11.27 7.67 21.31
C VAL A 41 -11.75 9.02 21.83
N THR A 42 -11.43 10.09 21.11
CA THR A 42 -11.75 11.47 21.48
C THR A 42 -12.42 12.23 20.32
N PRO A 43 -13.60 12.83 20.52
CA PRO A 43 -14.44 12.71 21.70
C PRO A 43 -15.02 11.29 21.82
N PRO A 44 -15.50 10.87 23.00
CA PRO A 44 -16.10 9.55 23.15
C PRO A 44 -17.40 9.39 22.33
N TYR A 45 -18.09 10.50 22.03
CA TYR A 45 -19.28 10.53 21.18
C TYR A 45 -19.63 11.95 20.71
N TYR A 46 -20.46 12.04 19.68
CA TYR A 46 -21.13 13.27 19.23
C TYR A 46 -22.64 13.15 19.40
N ASN A 47 -23.29 14.16 20.01
CA ASN A 47 -24.74 14.26 20.00
C ASN A 47 -25.19 14.89 18.68
N LEU A 48 -26.09 14.23 17.95
CA LEU A 48 -26.54 14.68 16.64
C LEU A 48 -28.05 14.59 16.52
N THR A 49 -28.61 15.59 15.86
CA THR A 49 -29.87 15.46 15.13
C THR A 49 -29.51 15.45 13.64
N LEU A 50 -29.98 14.44 12.93
CA LEU A 50 -29.77 14.29 11.48
C LEU A 50 -31.04 14.72 10.77
N ALA A 51 -30.93 15.58 9.77
CA ALA A 51 -32.07 15.93 8.94
C ALA A 51 -32.41 14.76 7.99
N SER A 52 -33.65 14.70 7.52
CA SER A 52 -34.03 13.74 6.47
C SER A 52 -33.16 13.91 5.23
N ASN A 53 -32.73 12.79 4.63
CA ASN A 53 -31.85 12.74 3.46
C ASN A 53 -30.57 13.58 3.62
N SER A 54 -29.87 13.43 4.75
CA SER A 54 -28.63 14.15 5.05
C SER A 54 -27.47 13.22 5.36
N THR A 55 -26.27 13.72 5.10
CA THR A 55 -25.00 13.07 5.41
C THR A 55 -24.21 13.98 6.34
N LYS A 56 -23.57 13.41 7.36
CA LYS A 56 -22.57 14.11 8.19
C LYS A 56 -21.31 13.26 8.29
N VAL A 57 -20.16 13.92 8.20
CA VAL A 57 -18.85 13.33 8.47
C VAL A 57 -18.33 13.98 9.76
N LEU A 58 -17.86 13.16 10.70
CA LEU A 58 -17.33 13.60 11.97
C LEU A 58 -16.03 12.90 12.29
N ASP A 59 -15.13 13.62 12.94
CA ASP A 59 -13.76 13.19 13.16
C ASP A 59 -13.62 12.65 14.57
N PHE A 60 -13.08 11.45 14.69
CA PHE A 60 -12.66 10.89 15.97
C PHE A 60 -11.14 10.81 15.99
N GLU A 61 -10.50 11.43 16.97
CA GLU A 61 -9.10 11.18 17.27
C GLU A 61 -8.99 9.85 18.01
N VAL A 62 -8.25 8.90 17.43
CA VAL A 62 -8.09 7.56 17.96
C VAL A 62 -6.61 7.32 18.27
N LEU A 63 -6.30 6.97 19.51
CA LEU A 63 -4.96 6.75 20.04
C LEU A 63 -4.83 5.31 20.56
N PRO A 64 -4.06 4.43 19.89
CA PRO A 64 -3.69 3.14 20.44
C PRO A 64 -2.71 3.28 21.61
N ALA A 65 -2.84 2.41 22.63
CA ALA A 65 -1.77 2.19 23.60
C ALA A 65 -0.49 1.63 22.94
N GLN A 66 0.61 1.67 23.67
CA GLN A 66 1.92 1.24 23.19
C GLN A 66 1.94 -0.24 22.77
N ASP A 67 1.23 -1.08 23.53
CA ASP A 67 1.10 -2.52 23.37
C ASP A 67 -0.24 -2.92 22.73
N ALA A 68 -0.94 -1.95 22.11
CA ALA A 68 -2.19 -2.21 21.43
C ALA A 68 -1.99 -3.23 20.31
N THR A 69 -2.85 -4.23 20.28
CA THR A 69 -2.97 -5.17 19.16
C THR A 69 -3.96 -4.65 18.13
N GLU A 70 -3.93 -5.26 16.95
CA GLU A 70 -4.99 -5.11 15.96
C GLU A 70 -6.36 -5.41 16.57
N GLY A 71 -7.41 -4.79 16.04
CA GLY A 71 -8.78 -5.02 16.48
C GLY A 71 -9.80 -4.38 15.56
N ILE A 72 -11.02 -4.20 16.03
CA ILE A 72 -12.12 -3.66 15.24
C ILE A 72 -12.53 -2.29 15.78
N LEU A 73 -12.62 -1.30 14.89
CA LEU A 73 -13.34 -0.06 15.13
C LEU A 73 -14.79 -0.21 14.67
N SER A 74 -15.72 0.06 15.58
CA SER A 74 -17.16 -0.12 15.37
C SER A 74 -17.90 1.20 15.53
N PRO A 75 -18.19 1.91 14.43
CA PRO A 75 -19.04 3.10 14.48
C PRO A 75 -20.50 2.70 14.69
N HIS A 76 -21.18 3.38 15.60
CA HIS A 76 -22.59 3.16 15.85
C HIS A 76 -23.35 4.45 16.11
N PHE A 77 -24.57 4.54 15.59
CA PHE A 77 -25.51 5.60 15.91
C PHE A 77 -26.56 5.07 16.91
N ASP A 78 -26.47 5.52 18.15
CA ASP A 78 -27.31 5.07 19.26
C ASP A 78 -28.45 6.06 19.54
N GLN A 79 -29.68 5.56 19.51
CA GLN A 79 -30.91 6.30 19.84
C GLN A 79 -31.53 5.85 21.17
N GLY A 80 -30.78 5.16 22.02
CA GLY A 80 -31.20 4.62 23.32
C GLY A 80 -31.78 3.22 23.22
N THR A 81 -32.87 3.03 22.47
CA THR A 81 -33.48 1.70 22.29
C THR A 81 -32.99 0.96 21.04
N ASN A 82 -32.47 1.70 20.06
CA ASN A 82 -31.98 1.17 18.79
C ASN A 82 -30.56 1.68 18.55
N SER A 83 -29.67 0.81 18.07
CA SER A 83 -28.33 1.17 17.64
C SER A 83 -28.11 0.67 16.21
N PHE A 84 -27.50 1.52 15.38
CA PHE A 84 -27.27 1.26 13.97
C PHE A 84 -25.78 1.26 13.66
N ASN A 85 -25.26 0.13 13.17
CA ASN A 85 -23.86 -0.05 12.78
C ASN A 85 -23.71 -0.52 11.33
N GLN A 86 -24.70 -0.27 10.47
CA GLN A 86 -24.71 -0.79 9.11
C GLN A 86 -24.20 0.25 8.11
N GLN A 87 -23.43 -0.20 7.12
CA GLN A 87 -23.13 0.56 5.91
C GLN A 87 -23.96 0.01 4.75
N VAL A 88 -24.34 0.89 3.82
CA VAL A 88 -25.05 0.50 2.60
C VAL A 88 -24.21 0.85 1.39
N THR A 89 -23.75 -0.17 0.68
CA THR A 89 -22.98 -0.02 -0.55
C THR A 89 -23.90 -0.27 -1.73
N THR A 90 -24.01 0.70 -2.65
CA THR A 90 -24.78 0.53 -3.89
C THR A 90 -23.85 0.13 -5.02
N LEU A 91 -24.05 -1.08 -5.54
CA LEU A 91 -23.40 -1.59 -6.74
C LEU A 91 -24.26 -1.19 -7.94
N ALA A 92 -23.84 -0.18 -8.68
CA ALA A 92 -24.51 0.29 -9.89
C ALA A 92 -23.51 0.29 -11.05
N TYR A 93 -23.63 -0.69 -11.95
CA TYR A 93 -22.86 -0.75 -13.18
C TYR A 93 -23.81 -0.68 -14.37
N ASP A 94 -23.39 -0.07 -15.48
CA ASP A 94 -24.25 0.17 -16.66
C ASP A 94 -24.93 -1.09 -17.21
N HIS A 95 -24.36 -2.27 -16.91
CA HIS A 95 -24.80 -3.56 -17.43
C HIS A 95 -25.55 -4.43 -16.41
N ILE A 96 -25.74 -3.99 -15.16
CA ILE A 96 -26.58 -4.68 -14.17
C ILE A 96 -27.52 -3.71 -13.45
N PRO A 97 -28.72 -4.14 -13.01
CA PRO A 97 -29.55 -3.34 -12.12
C PRO A 97 -28.77 -2.93 -10.86
N ALA A 98 -29.04 -1.73 -10.34
CA ALA A 98 -28.41 -1.30 -9.11
C ALA A 98 -28.86 -2.18 -7.93
N TYR A 99 -27.91 -2.74 -7.17
CA TYR A 99 -28.18 -3.50 -5.96
C TYR A 99 -27.54 -2.80 -4.76
N SER A 100 -28.28 -2.74 -3.65
CA SER A 100 -27.73 -2.26 -2.38
C SER A 100 -27.43 -3.44 -1.47
N VAL A 101 -26.18 -3.54 -1.02
CA VAL A 101 -25.74 -4.50 -0.01
C VAL A 101 -25.60 -3.76 1.31
N MET A 102 -26.12 -4.37 2.38
CA MET A 102 -26.06 -3.84 3.73
C MET A 102 -25.15 -4.72 4.57
N GLU A 103 -24.09 -4.13 5.10
CA GLU A 103 -23.02 -4.85 5.81
C GLU A 103 -22.68 -4.13 7.11
N SER A 104 -21.90 -4.77 7.97
CA SER A 104 -21.37 -4.07 9.15
C SER A 104 -20.48 -2.89 8.71
N ALA A 105 -20.60 -1.76 9.40
CA ALA A 105 -19.73 -0.60 9.24
C ALA A 105 -18.41 -0.74 10.03
N ASP A 106 -18.20 -1.90 10.65
CA ASP A 106 -16.96 -2.26 11.33
C ASP A 106 -15.76 -2.22 10.36
N LYS A 107 -14.63 -1.74 10.86
CA LYS A 107 -13.34 -1.77 10.13
C LYS A 107 -12.24 -2.33 11.02
N ASN A 108 -11.32 -3.05 10.41
CA ASN A 108 -10.09 -3.48 11.08
C ASN A 108 -9.22 -2.25 11.37
N ALA A 109 -8.89 -2.04 12.64
CA ALA A 109 -7.83 -1.14 13.05
C ALA A 109 -6.52 -1.91 13.14
N VAL A 110 -5.55 -1.47 12.35
CA VAL A 110 -4.24 -2.09 12.24
C VAL A 110 -3.23 -1.23 12.97
N VAL A 111 -2.51 -1.82 13.92
CA VAL A 111 -1.38 -1.17 14.58
C VAL A 111 -0.12 -1.62 13.88
N LEU A 112 0.68 -0.66 13.46
CA LEU A 112 2.01 -0.86 12.89
C LEU A 112 3.03 -0.56 14.00
N PRO A 113 3.48 -1.56 14.78
CA PRO A 113 4.52 -1.37 15.79
C PRO A 113 5.93 -1.23 15.17
N TRP A 114 5.99 -1.08 13.85
CA TRP A 114 7.21 -1.12 13.06
C TRP A 114 7.86 0.25 13.00
N LYS A 115 9.19 0.25 12.88
CA LYS A 115 9.92 1.47 12.55
C LYS A 115 9.50 1.93 11.16
N VAL A 116 8.91 3.12 11.11
CA VAL A 116 8.55 3.80 9.86
C VAL A 116 9.78 4.54 9.33
N PRO A 117 10.21 4.30 8.08
CA PRO A 117 11.35 5.00 7.50
C PRO A 117 11.11 6.50 7.43
N ALA A 118 12.08 7.29 7.86
CA ALA A 118 12.02 8.75 7.80
C ALA A 118 12.52 9.28 6.45
N ARG A 119 11.91 8.80 5.35
CA ARG A 119 12.26 9.14 3.97
C ARG A 119 11.24 10.09 3.37
N LYS A 120 11.68 11.04 2.54
CA LYS A 120 10.83 11.81 1.63
C LYS A 120 10.62 11.01 0.37
N ILE A 121 9.36 10.75 0.03
CA ILE A 121 9.01 9.84 -1.05
C ILE A 121 8.18 10.59 -2.09
N ALA A 122 8.61 10.57 -3.34
CA ALA A 122 7.78 10.94 -4.48
C ALA A 122 7.05 9.69 -4.98
N TYR A 123 5.72 9.72 -5.02
CA TYR A 123 4.89 8.66 -5.58
C TYR A 123 4.35 9.10 -6.94
N LEU A 124 4.78 8.44 -8.02
CA LEU A 124 4.32 8.71 -9.38
C LEU A 124 3.08 7.86 -9.66
N GLU A 125 1.92 8.49 -9.87
CA GLU A 125 0.65 7.77 -10.06
C GLU A 125 0.68 6.82 -11.27
N GLY A 126 -0.07 5.71 -11.14
CA GLY A 126 -0.21 4.69 -12.18
C GLY A 126 -1.66 4.53 -12.63
N ALA A 127 -2.09 3.29 -12.89
CA ALA A 127 -3.44 2.98 -13.39
C ALA A 127 -4.56 3.09 -12.32
N GLY A 128 -4.29 3.73 -11.19
CA GLY A 128 -5.17 3.80 -10.03
C GLY A 128 -4.97 2.64 -9.07
N ASP A 129 -4.43 2.95 -7.89
CA ASP A 129 -4.32 2.08 -6.72
C ASP A 129 -4.45 2.94 -5.46
N TRP A 130 -4.39 2.32 -4.28
CA TRP A 130 -4.45 3.03 -2.98
C TRP A 130 -3.17 2.89 -2.16
N VAL A 131 -2.02 2.67 -2.82
CA VAL A 131 -0.76 2.41 -2.11
C VAL A 131 -0.25 3.67 -1.44
N ASP A 132 -0.32 4.83 -2.10
CA ASP A 132 0.19 6.08 -1.52
C ASP A 132 -0.68 6.59 -0.38
N GLU A 133 -2.01 6.51 -0.46
CA GLU A 133 -2.89 6.84 0.67
C GLU A 133 -2.64 5.89 1.84
N SER A 134 -2.49 4.60 1.57
CA SER A 134 -2.14 3.61 2.59
C SER A 134 -0.81 3.93 3.29
N LEU A 135 0.23 4.33 2.54
CA LEU A 135 1.52 4.71 3.09
C LEU A 135 1.47 6.04 3.87
N LYS A 136 0.70 7.03 3.40
CA LYS A 136 0.44 8.28 4.14
C LYS A 136 -0.25 8.00 5.47
N ALA A 137 -1.29 7.16 5.47
CA ALA A 137 -2.01 6.75 6.67
C ALA A 137 -1.09 6.00 7.64
N ALA A 138 -0.12 5.23 7.12
CA ALA A 138 0.92 4.58 7.91
C ALA A 138 2.02 5.53 8.43
N GLY A 139 1.96 6.82 8.08
CA GLY A 139 2.83 7.87 8.62
C GLY A 139 4.06 8.20 7.78
N LEU A 140 4.14 7.75 6.52
CA LEU A 140 5.24 8.08 5.61
C LEU A 140 5.05 9.48 5.01
N ASN A 141 6.17 10.14 4.71
CA ASN A 141 6.17 11.43 4.04
C ASN A 141 6.11 11.26 2.52
N ILE A 142 4.90 11.08 2.01
CA ILE A 142 4.62 10.84 0.58
C ILE A 142 4.13 12.13 -0.08
N THR A 143 4.77 12.54 -1.17
CA THR A 143 4.27 13.52 -2.13
C THR A 143 3.83 12.79 -3.38
N THR A 144 2.53 12.83 -3.67
CA THR A 144 1.98 12.24 -4.90
C THR A 144 2.17 13.19 -6.07
N LEU A 145 2.71 12.69 -7.16
CA LEU A 145 3.00 13.41 -8.39
C LEU A 145 2.27 12.72 -9.55
N GLN A 146 1.75 13.55 -10.46
CA GLN A 146 1.27 13.02 -11.74
C GLN A 146 2.48 12.74 -12.65
N PRO A 147 2.44 11.70 -13.49
CA PRO A 147 3.53 11.41 -14.43
C PRO A 147 4.01 12.59 -15.27
N GLU A 148 3.10 13.49 -15.65
CA GLU A 148 3.39 14.67 -16.47
C GLU A 148 4.24 15.71 -15.72
N ASP A 149 4.23 15.69 -14.39
CA ASP A 149 5.02 16.58 -13.55
C ASP A 149 6.49 16.17 -13.46
N LEU A 150 6.84 14.93 -13.85
CA LEU A 150 8.19 14.37 -13.68
C LEU A 150 9.27 15.25 -14.31
N ALA A 151 9.04 15.73 -15.55
CA ALA A 151 9.99 16.56 -16.28
C ALA A 151 10.31 17.90 -15.60
N ASN A 152 9.39 18.41 -14.77
CA ASN A 152 9.54 19.67 -14.05
C ASN A 152 9.87 19.47 -12.56
N THR A 153 9.93 18.23 -12.10
CA THR A 153 10.17 17.88 -10.71
C THR A 153 11.68 17.77 -10.42
N ASN A 154 12.14 18.48 -9.38
CA ASN A 154 13.48 18.30 -8.86
C ASN A 154 13.54 17.05 -7.95
N LEU A 155 13.98 15.92 -8.51
CA LEU A 155 14.04 14.66 -7.78
C LEU A 155 15.00 14.67 -6.58
N ASN A 156 15.92 15.63 -6.50
CA ASN A 156 16.82 15.79 -5.34
C ASN A 156 16.10 16.20 -4.04
N ASP A 157 14.84 16.62 -4.13
CA ASP A 157 14.02 16.92 -2.95
C ASP A 157 13.52 15.65 -2.23
N PHE A 158 13.72 14.48 -2.84
CA PHE A 158 13.25 13.17 -2.37
C PHE A 158 14.42 12.20 -2.13
N ASP A 159 14.21 11.27 -1.20
CA ASP A 159 15.14 10.16 -0.96
C ASP A 159 14.73 8.93 -1.78
N VAL A 160 13.43 8.77 -2.03
CA VAL A 160 12.83 7.64 -2.74
C VAL A 160 11.86 8.13 -3.80
N VAL A 161 11.90 7.52 -4.98
CA VAL A 161 10.85 7.62 -5.99
C VAL A 161 10.18 6.26 -6.11
N MET A 162 8.86 6.21 -6.00
CA MET A 162 8.07 4.99 -6.14
C MET A 162 7.05 5.20 -7.26
N THR A 163 6.93 4.25 -8.18
CA THR A 163 5.87 4.28 -9.19
C THR A 163 4.66 3.49 -8.72
N GLY A 164 3.46 3.96 -9.03
CA GLY A 164 2.24 3.19 -8.83
C GLY A 164 2.10 2.02 -9.79
N ILE A 165 1.03 1.26 -9.59
CA ILE A 165 0.81 0.05 -10.40
C ILE A 165 0.63 0.43 -11.87
N ARG A 166 1.29 -0.32 -12.76
CA ARG A 166 1.19 -0.17 -14.21
C ARG A 166 1.55 1.24 -14.71
N ALA A 167 2.26 2.04 -13.93
CA ALA A 167 2.55 3.43 -14.30
C ALA A 167 3.27 3.51 -15.65
N TYR A 168 4.26 2.64 -15.90
CA TYR A 168 4.93 2.52 -17.21
C TYR A 168 4.04 1.95 -18.32
N ASN A 169 2.89 1.35 -18.01
CA ASN A 169 1.93 0.90 -19.03
C ASN A 169 0.93 1.98 -19.44
N VAL A 170 0.72 3.00 -18.60
CA VAL A 170 -0.33 4.02 -18.81
C VAL A 170 0.20 5.43 -19.05
N ALA A 171 1.45 5.72 -18.69
CA ALA A 171 2.07 7.03 -18.82
C ALA A 171 3.33 6.98 -19.71
N GLU A 172 3.27 7.61 -20.89
CA GLU A 172 4.40 7.72 -21.81
C GLU A 172 5.49 8.65 -21.25
N GLU A 173 5.09 9.60 -20.40
CA GLU A 173 5.94 10.56 -19.71
C GLU A 173 6.95 9.86 -18.78
N LEU A 174 6.55 8.74 -18.14
CA LEU A 174 7.48 7.94 -17.35
C LEU A 174 8.49 7.19 -18.22
N VAL A 175 8.06 6.70 -19.39
CA VAL A 175 8.95 6.07 -20.35
C VAL A 175 9.98 7.09 -20.84
N ALA A 176 9.53 8.27 -21.26
CA ALA A 176 10.40 9.37 -21.69
C ALA A 176 11.32 9.89 -20.55
N GLY A 177 10.83 9.88 -19.31
CA GLY A 177 11.56 10.28 -18.11
C GLY A 177 12.47 9.21 -17.51
N SER A 178 12.60 8.02 -18.13
CA SER A 178 13.40 6.91 -17.57
C SER A 178 14.84 7.32 -17.29
N GLN A 179 15.45 8.13 -18.16
CA GLN A 179 16.82 8.61 -17.95
C GLN A 179 16.95 9.48 -16.70
N GLN A 180 16.01 10.40 -16.45
CA GLN A 180 15.98 11.24 -15.27
C GLN A 180 15.84 10.40 -13.99
N LEU A 181 15.00 9.37 -14.01
CA LEU A 181 14.81 8.44 -12.90
C LEU A 181 16.07 7.61 -12.63
N LEU A 182 16.76 7.14 -13.66
CA LEU A 182 18.01 6.40 -13.51
C LEU A 182 19.16 7.29 -13.02
N GLU A 183 19.21 8.55 -13.43
CA GLU A 183 20.16 9.55 -12.91
C GLU A 183 19.93 9.83 -11.42
N PHE A 184 18.67 9.90 -10.99
CA PHE A 184 18.30 9.99 -9.57
C PHE A 184 18.86 8.81 -8.77
N VAL A 185 18.69 7.57 -9.26
CA VAL A 185 19.27 6.38 -8.62
C VAL A 185 20.79 6.48 -8.60
N GLN A 186 21.42 6.82 -9.73
CA GLN A 186 22.87 6.92 -9.84
C GLN A 186 23.47 7.90 -8.82
N GLN A 187 22.75 8.97 -8.48
CA GLN A 187 23.17 10.01 -7.54
C GLN A 187 22.96 9.64 -6.07
N GLY A 188 22.22 8.57 -5.76
CA GLY A 188 22.01 8.09 -4.39
C GLY A 188 20.56 7.80 -4.02
N GLY A 189 19.61 8.12 -4.90
CA GLY A 189 18.20 7.87 -4.65
C GLY A 189 17.82 6.39 -4.74
N THR A 190 16.68 6.04 -4.14
CA THR A 190 16.08 4.70 -4.29
C THR A 190 14.87 4.77 -5.23
N LEU A 191 14.90 4.02 -6.33
CA LEU A 191 13.76 3.90 -7.26
C LEU A 191 13.05 2.56 -7.06
N ILE A 192 11.77 2.60 -6.73
CA ILE A 192 10.91 1.43 -6.57
C ILE A 192 9.87 1.41 -7.69
N VAL A 193 10.02 0.48 -8.62
CA VAL A 193 9.07 0.25 -9.70
C VAL A 193 8.12 -0.87 -9.29
N GLN A 194 6.84 -0.53 -9.10
CA GLN A 194 5.81 -1.51 -8.77
C GLN A 194 5.18 -2.08 -10.05
N TYR A 195 4.84 -3.38 -10.00
CA TYR A 195 3.95 -4.14 -10.90
C TYR A 195 3.65 -3.45 -12.24
N ASN A 196 4.23 -3.97 -13.33
CA ASN A 196 3.82 -3.61 -14.67
C ASN A 196 3.43 -4.86 -15.46
N THR A 197 2.53 -4.71 -16.42
CA THR A 197 2.15 -5.77 -17.35
C THR A 197 3.06 -5.77 -18.58
N ARG A 198 3.19 -6.92 -19.24
CA ARG A 198 3.86 -7.06 -20.54
C ARG A 198 2.98 -6.47 -21.66
N ASN A 199 2.97 -5.14 -21.81
CA ASN A 199 2.40 -4.45 -22.98
C ASN A 199 3.52 -3.90 -23.89
N ASN A 200 3.17 -3.45 -25.10
CA ASN A 200 4.02 -3.11 -26.25
C ASN A 200 5.22 -2.16 -26.04
N PHE A 201 5.42 -1.59 -24.85
CA PHE A 201 6.66 -0.91 -24.53
C PHE A 201 7.67 -1.98 -24.14
N THR A 202 8.76 -2.09 -24.88
CA THR A 202 9.82 -3.05 -24.57
C THR A 202 10.46 -2.65 -23.23
N MET A 203 9.85 -3.09 -22.13
CA MET A 203 10.32 -2.95 -20.77
C MET A 203 11.48 -3.94 -20.58
N GLY A 204 12.63 -3.60 -21.17
CA GLY A 204 13.78 -4.48 -21.31
C GLY A 204 14.37 -4.31 -22.72
N ASN A 205 15.67 -4.00 -22.77
CA ASN A 205 16.43 -3.66 -23.98
C ASN A 205 16.10 -4.49 -25.24
N ASP A 206 15.22 -3.95 -26.10
CA ASP A 206 15.39 -4.09 -27.55
C ASP A 206 15.91 -2.74 -28.09
N GLU A 207 16.50 -2.77 -29.29
CA GLU A 207 17.28 -1.72 -29.98
C GLU A 207 16.58 -0.34 -30.14
N GLY A 208 15.40 -0.12 -29.55
CA GLY A 208 14.57 1.09 -29.61
C GLY A 208 14.48 1.97 -28.35
N GLY A 209 15.11 1.61 -27.22
CA GLY A 209 15.60 2.61 -26.26
C GLY A 209 14.68 3.18 -25.16
N SER A 210 14.08 2.35 -24.31
CA SER A 210 13.72 2.78 -22.94
C SER A 210 13.70 1.58 -21.98
N SER A 211 14.64 1.55 -21.03
CA SER A 211 14.72 0.52 -19.98
C SER A 211 14.13 1.07 -18.69
N ILE A 212 13.23 0.32 -18.05
CA ILE A 212 12.63 0.67 -16.76
C ILE A 212 13.61 0.54 -15.59
N GLY A 213 14.77 -0.09 -15.80
CA GLY A 213 15.82 -0.23 -14.79
C GLY A 213 17.23 -0.07 -15.37
N PRO A 214 18.24 0.02 -14.48
CA PRO A 214 19.61 0.36 -14.86
C PRO A 214 20.33 -0.73 -15.66
N TYR A 215 19.95 -1.99 -15.46
CA TYR A 215 20.51 -3.15 -16.15
C TYR A 215 19.40 -3.99 -16.81
N PRO A 216 19.72 -4.80 -17.83
CA PRO A 216 18.74 -5.63 -18.53
C PRO A 216 17.96 -6.57 -17.58
N PHE A 217 16.63 -6.59 -17.74
CA PHE A 217 15.74 -7.62 -17.22
C PHE A 217 14.43 -7.59 -18.03
N ALA A 218 13.62 -8.64 -17.90
CA ALA A 218 12.30 -8.74 -18.50
C ALA A 218 11.22 -8.82 -17.41
N VAL A 219 10.08 -8.18 -17.68
CA VAL A 219 8.84 -8.41 -16.92
C VAL A 219 8.13 -9.64 -17.50
N THR A 220 8.13 -10.73 -16.75
CA THR A 220 7.62 -12.02 -17.20
C THR A 220 6.11 -12.17 -16.90
N ARG A 221 5.55 -13.35 -17.21
CA ARG A 221 4.19 -13.73 -16.80
C ARG A 221 4.16 -14.57 -15.53
N ALA A 222 5.31 -14.81 -14.90
CA ALA A 222 5.37 -15.55 -13.65
C ALA A 222 4.60 -14.80 -12.56
N ARG A 223 3.89 -15.57 -11.73
CA ARG A 223 2.94 -15.08 -10.75
C ARG A 223 2.74 -16.14 -9.67
N THR A 224 2.29 -15.70 -8.50
CA THR A 224 1.87 -16.57 -7.41
C THR A 224 0.51 -16.05 -6.94
N THR A 225 -0.51 -16.80 -7.30
CA THR A 225 -1.92 -16.40 -7.20
C THR A 225 -2.64 -16.98 -6.00
N ASN A 226 -2.02 -17.91 -5.27
CA ASN A 226 -2.55 -18.40 -4.01
C ASN A 226 -1.97 -17.57 -2.85
N GLU A 227 -2.84 -16.94 -2.07
CA GLU A 227 -2.49 -16.10 -0.93
C GLU A 227 -1.82 -16.88 0.22
N PHE A 228 -2.00 -18.20 0.28
CA PHE A 228 -1.38 -19.10 1.27
C PHE A 228 -0.06 -19.70 0.78
N SER A 229 0.42 -19.33 -0.40
CA SER A 229 1.64 -19.89 -0.97
C SER A 229 2.84 -19.66 -0.04
N PRO A 230 3.64 -20.72 0.23
CA PRO A 230 4.84 -20.62 1.05
C PRO A 230 5.82 -19.57 0.53
N VAL A 231 6.56 -18.99 1.48
CA VAL A 231 7.54 -17.94 1.22
C VAL A 231 8.93 -18.43 1.56
N ALA A 232 9.87 -18.29 0.63
CA ALA A 232 11.26 -18.65 0.80
C ALA A 232 12.13 -17.39 0.91
N PHE A 233 12.95 -17.32 1.95
CA PHE A 233 13.99 -16.30 2.07
C PHE A 233 15.26 -16.83 1.42
N LEU A 234 15.47 -16.43 0.17
CA LEU A 234 16.58 -16.93 -0.65
C LEU A 234 17.91 -16.29 -0.25
N LEU A 235 17.85 -15.06 0.26
CA LEU A 235 19.00 -14.32 0.79
C LEU A 235 18.70 -13.89 2.23
N THR A 236 18.77 -14.83 3.17
CA THR A 236 18.35 -14.65 4.57
C THR A 236 19.08 -13.51 5.31
N ASN A 237 20.30 -13.19 4.90
CA ASN A 237 21.10 -12.12 5.50
C ASN A 237 20.95 -10.77 4.78
N HIS A 238 20.14 -10.69 3.72
CA HIS A 238 19.94 -9.45 2.98
C HIS A 238 19.23 -8.41 3.88
N PRO A 239 19.64 -7.12 3.87
CA PRO A 239 19.09 -6.07 4.73
C PRO A 239 17.58 -5.94 4.70
N VAL A 240 16.97 -6.22 3.55
CA VAL A 240 15.51 -6.15 3.37
C VAL A 240 14.75 -7.03 4.38
N PHE A 241 15.37 -8.06 4.94
CA PHE A 241 14.78 -8.91 5.99
C PHE A 241 15.25 -8.56 7.41
N LEU A 242 16.25 -7.71 7.55
CA LEU A 242 16.91 -7.46 8.83
C LEU A 242 16.66 -6.05 9.37
N GLN A 243 16.55 -5.04 8.49
CA GLN A 243 16.49 -3.63 8.84
C GLN A 243 15.48 -2.84 7.98
N PRO A 244 14.87 -1.79 8.55
CA PRO A 244 14.90 -1.40 9.97
C PRO A 244 14.07 -2.33 10.86
N ASN A 245 13.26 -3.21 10.25
CA ASN A 245 12.42 -4.20 10.94
C ASN A 245 12.84 -5.63 10.58
N SER A 246 12.91 -6.55 11.55
CA SER A 246 13.20 -7.95 11.25
C SER A 246 11.97 -8.63 10.64
N ILE A 247 12.11 -9.18 9.43
CA ILE A 247 11.07 -9.93 8.71
C ILE A 247 11.19 -11.42 9.06
N THR A 248 10.05 -12.03 9.33
CA THR A 248 9.91 -13.45 9.62
C THR A 248 8.81 -14.06 8.75
N GLN A 249 8.65 -15.37 8.81
CA GLN A 249 7.57 -16.07 8.09
C GLN A 249 6.18 -15.59 8.52
N GLU A 250 6.03 -15.15 9.78
CA GLU A 250 4.74 -14.65 10.30
C GLU A 250 4.26 -13.38 9.61
N ASP A 251 5.19 -12.57 9.07
CA ASP A 251 4.85 -11.35 8.31
C ASP A 251 4.17 -11.65 6.97
N PHE A 252 4.11 -12.92 6.58
CA PHE A 252 3.41 -13.40 5.39
C PHE A 252 2.04 -14.03 5.71
N ASN A 253 1.58 -13.97 6.97
CA ASN A 253 0.24 -14.41 7.35
C ASN A 253 -0.83 -13.35 7.03
N GLY A 254 -2.06 -13.78 6.77
CA GLY A 254 -3.21 -12.88 6.57
C GLY A 254 -3.20 -12.11 5.24
N TRP A 255 -2.29 -12.43 4.32
CA TRP A 255 -2.31 -11.88 2.97
C TRP A 255 -3.57 -12.29 2.22
N VAL A 256 -4.04 -11.44 1.32
CA VAL A 256 -5.30 -11.60 0.60
C VAL A 256 -5.10 -11.71 -0.91
N GLN A 257 -5.97 -12.48 -1.57
CA GLN A 257 -5.99 -12.69 -3.02
C GLN A 257 -4.72 -13.37 -3.59
N GLU A 258 -3.62 -12.64 -3.75
CA GLU A 258 -2.40 -13.15 -4.39
C GLU A 258 -1.12 -12.64 -3.71
N ARG A 259 -0.01 -13.38 -3.84
CA ARG A 259 1.32 -12.92 -3.37
C ARG A 259 1.93 -11.90 -4.31
N GLY A 260 1.82 -12.14 -5.61
CA GLY A 260 2.35 -11.22 -6.60
C GLY A 260 2.21 -11.71 -8.03
N LEU A 261 2.42 -10.79 -8.97
CA LEU A 261 2.17 -10.96 -10.39
C LEU A 261 3.29 -10.29 -11.20
N TYR A 262 3.52 -10.79 -12.42
CA TYR A 262 4.48 -10.24 -13.39
C TYR A 262 5.88 -10.06 -12.82
N TYR A 263 6.43 -11.17 -12.34
CA TYR A 263 7.77 -11.20 -11.75
C TYR A 263 8.85 -10.86 -12.76
N ALA A 264 9.93 -10.23 -12.28
CA ALA A 264 11.13 -10.02 -13.07
C ALA A 264 11.81 -11.35 -13.41
N GLY A 265 12.44 -11.41 -14.57
CA GLY A 265 13.21 -12.56 -15.03
C GLY A 265 14.18 -12.14 -16.12
N GLU A 266 14.95 -13.09 -16.67
CA GLU A 266 15.95 -12.80 -17.71
C GLU A 266 16.87 -11.62 -17.32
N ALA A 267 17.20 -11.55 -16.03
CA ALA A 267 17.83 -10.41 -15.41
C ALA A 267 19.35 -10.55 -15.39
N ASP A 268 20.01 -9.40 -15.48
CA ASP A 268 21.44 -9.26 -15.29
C ASP A 268 21.89 -9.73 -13.89
N GLU A 269 23.11 -10.29 -13.80
CA GLU A 269 23.69 -10.83 -12.57
C GLU A 269 23.91 -9.79 -11.45
N ARG A 270 23.86 -8.50 -11.80
CA ARG A 270 23.93 -7.39 -10.82
C ARG A 270 22.66 -7.24 -9.99
N TYR A 271 21.59 -7.94 -10.35
CA TYR A 271 20.38 -8.00 -9.55
C TYR A 271 20.39 -9.20 -8.61
N VAL A 272 19.82 -8.99 -7.43
CA VAL A 272 19.58 -10.02 -6.43
C VAL A 272 18.09 -10.24 -6.21
N PHE A 273 17.73 -11.49 -5.86
CA PHE A 273 16.35 -11.96 -5.69
C PHE A 273 16.17 -12.54 -4.29
N PRO A 274 15.92 -11.70 -3.27
CA PRO A 274 15.92 -12.17 -1.87
C PRO A 274 14.71 -13.04 -1.51
N LEU A 275 13.63 -12.98 -2.28
CA LEU A 275 12.33 -13.58 -1.93
C LEU A 275 11.83 -14.53 -3.01
N GLY A 276 11.36 -15.71 -2.61
CA GLY A 276 10.68 -16.66 -3.47
C GLY A 276 9.28 -17.01 -2.97
N PHE A 277 8.37 -17.27 -3.90
CA PHE A 277 7.04 -17.80 -3.63
C PHE A 277 6.81 -19.08 -4.43
N GLN A 278 5.97 -19.98 -3.92
CA GLN A 278 5.68 -21.23 -4.62
C GLN A 278 4.18 -21.57 -4.50
N ASP A 279 3.44 -21.47 -5.62
CA ASP A 279 2.07 -21.98 -5.67
C ASP A 279 2.07 -23.52 -5.55
N PRO A 280 1.03 -24.14 -4.96
CA PRO A 280 0.96 -25.59 -4.82
C PRO A 280 1.10 -26.33 -6.15
N GLY A 281 2.15 -27.14 -6.28
CA GLY A 281 2.42 -27.91 -7.50
C GLY A 281 3.15 -27.14 -8.61
N GLU A 282 3.53 -25.89 -8.36
CA GLU A 282 4.36 -25.09 -9.27
C GLU A 282 5.82 -25.05 -8.79
N GLU A 283 6.73 -24.69 -9.71
CA GLU A 283 8.11 -24.37 -9.37
C GLU A 283 8.18 -23.05 -8.58
N MET A 284 9.23 -22.89 -7.78
CA MET A 284 9.43 -21.66 -7.03
C MET A 284 9.75 -20.49 -7.96
N ALA A 285 9.06 -19.37 -7.76
CA ALA A 285 9.24 -18.14 -8.51
C ALA A 285 9.85 -17.06 -7.61
N ASN A 286 10.98 -16.48 -8.03
CA ASN A 286 11.82 -15.59 -7.20
C ASN A 286 11.92 -14.14 -7.71
N GLY A 287 11.28 -13.83 -8.84
CA GLY A 287 11.29 -12.48 -9.42
C GLY A 287 10.30 -11.50 -8.82
N ALA A 288 9.67 -11.85 -7.69
CA ALA A 288 8.67 -10.99 -7.04
C ALA A 288 9.30 -9.73 -6.45
N LEU A 289 10.55 -9.82 -5.98
CA LEU A 289 11.34 -8.71 -5.48
C LEU A 289 12.73 -8.83 -6.08
N MET A 290 13.10 -7.88 -6.93
CA MET A 290 14.40 -7.78 -7.58
C MET A 290 15.06 -6.48 -7.14
N ILE A 291 16.29 -6.55 -6.66
CA ILE A 291 17.02 -5.41 -6.12
C ILE A 291 18.37 -5.33 -6.83
N GLY A 292 18.80 -4.14 -7.24
CA GLY A 292 20.12 -3.92 -7.83
C GLY A 292 20.67 -2.57 -7.41
N GLU A 293 21.98 -2.51 -7.19
CA GLU A 293 22.66 -1.24 -6.92
C GLU A 293 22.99 -0.54 -8.23
N TYR A 294 22.86 0.78 -8.28
CA TYR A 294 23.26 1.56 -9.46
C TYR A 294 23.83 2.91 -9.05
N GLY A 295 25.10 3.15 -9.41
CA GLY A 295 25.83 4.31 -8.92
C GLY A 295 25.93 4.29 -7.40
N LYS A 296 25.29 5.25 -6.75
CA LYS A 296 25.24 5.37 -5.28
C LYS A 296 23.89 5.01 -4.67
N GLY A 297 22.92 4.60 -5.50
CA GLY A 297 21.56 4.34 -5.07
C GLY A 297 21.13 2.90 -5.33
N VAL A 298 19.83 2.66 -5.14
CA VAL A 298 19.22 1.34 -5.23
C VAL A 298 18.05 1.38 -6.22
N PHE A 299 18.03 0.42 -7.12
CA PHE A 299 16.88 0.12 -7.96
C PHE A 299 16.15 -1.11 -7.42
N VAL A 300 14.83 -1.02 -7.33
CA VAL A 300 13.96 -2.12 -6.96
C VAL A 300 12.87 -2.27 -8.00
N TYR A 301 12.69 -3.48 -8.50
CA TYR A 301 11.45 -3.88 -9.15
C TYR A 301 10.70 -4.84 -8.23
N THR A 302 9.40 -4.59 -8.03
CA THR A 302 8.55 -5.47 -7.23
C THR A 302 7.26 -5.83 -7.96
N GLY A 303 7.05 -7.13 -8.14
CA GLY A 303 5.78 -7.73 -8.55
C GLY A 303 4.91 -8.18 -7.37
N ILE A 304 5.33 -7.92 -6.13
CA ILE A 304 4.51 -8.20 -4.94
C ILE A 304 3.22 -7.38 -5.00
N SER A 305 2.09 -8.00 -4.69
CA SER A 305 0.77 -7.35 -4.77
C SER A 305 0.49 -6.39 -3.60
N PHE A 306 1.39 -5.45 -3.33
CA PHE A 306 1.25 -4.43 -2.28
C PHE A 306 -0.06 -3.65 -2.40
N PHE A 307 -0.50 -3.34 -3.62
CA PHE A 307 -1.78 -2.70 -3.92
C PHE A 307 -3.03 -3.49 -3.46
N ARG A 308 -2.89 -4.79 -3.15
CA ARG A 308 -3.93 -5.59 -2.48
C ARG A 308 -3.75 -5.61 -0.98
N GLN A 309 -2.50 -5.80 -0.54
CA GLN A 309 -2.18 -6.06 0.86
C GLN A 309 -2.30 -4.82 1.74
N LEU A 310 -1.83 -3.66 1.25
CA LEU A 310 -1.86 -2.43 2.02
C LEU A 310 -3.30 -1.95 2.27
N PRO A 311 -4.19 -1.87 1.27
CA PRO A 311 -5.60 -1.53 1.49
C PRO A 311 -6.36 -2.57 2.32
N ALA A 312 -5.89 -3.83 2.35
CA ALA A 312 -6.46 -4.84 3.23
C ALA A 312 -5.94 -4.74 4.69
N GLY A 313 -4.97 -3.86 4.96
CA GLY A 313 -4.41 -3.66 6.29
C GLY A 313 -3.41 -4.73 6.71
N VAL A 314 -2.78 -5.45 5.78
CA VAL A 314 -1.87 -6.55 6.10
C VAL A 314 -0.56 -6.02 6.68
N SER A 315 -0.40 -6.09 8.00
CA SER A 315 0.71 -5.48 8.75
C SER A 315 2.11 -5.90 8.26
N GLY A 316 2.30 -7.18 7.92
CA GLY A 316 3.58 -7.66 7.41
C GLY A 316 3.94 -7.14 6.01
N ALA A 317 2.95 -6.78 5.18
CA ALA A 317 3.19 -6.15 3.89
C ALA A 317 3.71 -4.70 4.06
N TYR A 318 3.15 -3.93 5.01
CA TYR A 318 3.70 -2.62 5.37
C TYR A 318 5.15 -2.74 5.85
N LYS A 319 5.40 -3.69 6.76
CA LYS A 319 6.73 -3.93 7.32
C LYS A 319 7.77 -4.24 6.26
N LEU A 320 7.45 -5.11 5.29
CA LEU A 320 8.33 -5.43 4.18
C LEU A 320 8.58 -4.20 3.29
N LEU A 321 7.53 -3.45 2.94
CA LEU A 321 7.68 -2.27 2.10
C LEU A 321 8.48 -1.16 2.80
N PHE A 322 8.38 -1.02 4.13
CA PHE A 322 9.22 -0.12 4.91
C PHE A 322 10.69 -0.47 4.79
N ASN A 323 11.03 -1.76 4.87
CA ASN A 323 12.40 -2.21 4.67
C ASN A 323 12.90 -1.97 3.25
N ILE A 324 12.05 -2.14 2.23
CA ILE A 324 12.40 -1.84 0.84
C ILE A 324 12.66 -0.35 0.66
N ILE A 325 11.81 0.52 1.24
CA ILE A 325 11.94 1.98 1.20
C ILE A 325 13.24 2.45 1.88
N ASP A 326 13.69 1.75 2.92
CA ASP A 326 14.89 2.11 3.68
C ASP A 326 16.18 1.47 3.15
N LEU A 327 16.12 0.77 2.01
CA LEU A 327 17.32 0.25 1.35
C LEU A 327 18.25 1.40 0.92
N GLU A 328 19.55 1.20 1.16
CA GLU A 328 20.61 2.10 0.72
C GLU A 328 21.72 1.28 0.05
N HIS A 329 22.49 1.94 -0.80
CA HIS A 329 23.65 1.36 -1.45
C HIS A 329 24.72 0.93 -0.44
N GLY A 330 25.35 -0.22 -0.70
CA GLY A 330 26.39 -0.81 0.16
C GLY A 330 25.85 -1.61 1.34
N ASN A 331 24.52 -1.76 1.44
CA ASN A 331 23.91 -2.61 2.47
C ASN A 331 23.81 -4.09 2.01
N GLN A 332 23.97 -4.42 0.72
CA GLN A 332 23.77 -5.78 0.17
C GLN A 332 24.79 -6.84 0.62
#